data_AF-A0A8T2WK35-F1
#
_entry.id   AF-A0A8T2WK35-F1
#
_cell.length_a   1.000
_cell.length_b   1.000
_cell.length_c   1.000
_cell.angle_alpha   90.00
_cell.angle_beta   90.00
_cell.angle_gamma   90.00
#
_symmetry.space_group_name_H-M   'P 1'
#
loop_
_entity.id
_entity.type
_entity.pdbx_description
1 polymer ?
#
loop_
_entity_poly.entity_id
_entity_poly.type
_entity_poly.pdbx_seq_one_letter_code
_entity_poly.pdbx_strand_id
1 'polypeptide(L)'
;MMRLRTYASLSLVGALAVTYHAFNSRGQFYPAMVYLSTSKITLVLLLNMGLVIMCILWQFIKRLFLGSLREAEVERLNEQSWRELMEILFAITIFRQDFSVTFLAMVTTLLLIKSLHWLAQKRVEYIETTPSVN
;
A
#
# COMPACT_ATOMS: atom_id res chain seq x y z
N MET A 1 -0.13 18.47 -9.71
CA MET A 1 0.02 17.19 -8.97
C MET A 1 -0.93 16.18 -9.59
N MET A 2 -0.43 15.04 -10.11
CA MET A 2 -1.30 14.01 -10.67
C MET A 2 -2.24 13.49 -9.57
N ARG A 3 -3.55 13.50 -9.83
CA ARG A 3 -4.53 12.99 -8.87
C ARG A 3 -4.32 11.48 -8.72
N LEU A 4 -4.42 10.95 -7.50
CA LEU A 4 -4.30 9.49 -7.27
C LEU A 4 -5.25 8.70 -8.20
N ARG A 5 -6.43 9.26 -8.51
CA ARG A 5 -7.38 8.70 -9.48
C ARG A 5 -6.80 8.55 -10.89
N THR A 6 -6.06 9.54 -11.40
CA THR A 6 -5.48 9.48 -12.75
C THR A 6 -4.32 8.50 -12.81
N TYR A 7 -3.52 8.42 -11.74
CA TYR A 7 -2.47 7.42 -11.62
C TYR A 7 -3.05 6.00 -11.55
N ALA A 8 -4.06 5.78 -10.70
CA ALA A 8 -4.73 4.49 -10.56
C ALA A 8 -5.37 4.03 -11.89
N SER A 9 -6.01 4.93 -12.63
CA SER A 9 -6.57 4.60 -13.94
C SER A 9 -5.50 4.23 -14.96
N LEU A 10 -4.36 4.93 -14.96
CA LEU A 10 -3.27 4.64 -15.89
C LEU A 10 -2.64 3.27 -15.58
N SER A 11 -2.36 2.98 -14.31
CA SER A 11 -1.87 1.68 -13.86
C SER A 11 -2.86 0.55 -14.15
N LEU A 12 -4.17 0.83 -14.04
CA LEU A 12 -5.22 -0.13 -14.40
C LEU A 12 -5.22 -0.48 -15.87
N VAL A 13 -5.14 0.51 -16.74
CA VAL A 13 -5.04 0.28 -18.19
C VAL A 13 -3.77 -0.51 -18.51
N GLY A 14 -2.63 -0.16 -17.91
CA GLY A 14 -1.37 -0.88 -18.11
C GLY A 14 -1.43 -2.36 -17.69
N ALA A 15 -2.01 -2.65 -16.52
CA ALA A 15 -2.17 -4.02 -16.06
C ALA A 15 -3.14 -4.84 -16.93
N LEU A 16 -4.25 -4.23 -17.38
CA LEU A 16 -5.19 -4.86 -18.31
C LEU A 16 -4.54 -5.14 -19.67
N ALA A 17 -3.75 -4.20 -20.19
CA ALA A 17 -3.05 -4.38 -21.46
C ALA A 17 -2.05 -5.54 -21.39
N VAL A 18 -1.26 -5.65 -20.33
CA VAL A 18 -0.26 -6.71 -20.18
C VAL A 18 -0.90 -8.08 -19.93
N THR A 19 -1.96 -8.14 -19.10
CA THR A 19 -2.71 -9.38 -18.91
C THR A 19 -3.34 -9.85 -20.23
N TYR A 20 -4.01 -8.95 -20.95
CA TYR A 20 -4.59 -9.25 -22.27
C TYR A 20 -3.53 -9.74 -23.27
N HIS A 21 -2.40 -9.05 -23.37
CA HIS A 21 -1.31 -9.44 -24.26
C HIS A 21 -0.76 -10.83 -23.94
N ALA A 22 -0.61 -11.17 -22.65
CA ALA A 22 -0.14 -12.48 -22.22
C ALA A 22 -1.13 -13.60 -22.55
N PHE A 23 -2.44 -13.37 -22.37
CA PHE A 23 -3.47 -14.34 -22.72
C PHE A 23 -3.58 -14.54 -24.24
N ASN A 24 -3.56 -13.46 -25.02
CA ASN A 24 -3.65 -13.53 -26.48
C ASN A 24 -2.43 -14.23 -27.12
N SER A 25 -1.23 -14.04 -26.55
CA SER A 25 -0.01 -14.62 -27.10
C SER A 25 0.14 -16.12 -26.84
N ARG A 26 -0.49 -16.66 -25.77
CA ARG A 26 -0.23 -18.03 -25.30
C ARG A 26 -1.44 -18.95 -25.32
N GLY A 27 -2.67 -18.44 -25.43
CA GLY A 27 -3.92 -19.20 -25.62
C GLY A 27 -4.33 -20.15 -24.47
N GLN A 28 -3.39 -20.61 -23.66
CA GLN A 28 -3.57 -21.51 -22.52
C GLN A 28 -3.28 -20.77 -21.19
N PHE A 29 -4.04 -21.09 -20.15
CA PHE A 29 -3.96 -20.41 -18.85
C PHE A 29 -2.60 -20.59 -18.16
N TYR A 30 -2.06 -21.81 -18.14
CA TYR A 30 -0.82 -22.11 -17.42
C TYR A 30 0.42 -21.39 -18.02
N PRO A 31 0.69 -21.45 -19.34
CA PRO A 31 1.82 -20.74 -19.94
C PRO A 31 1.69 -19.21 -19.86
N ALA A 32 0.46 -18.68 -19.85
CA ALA A 32 0.21 -17.26 -19.63
C ALA A 32 0.61 -16.87 -18.20
N MET A 33 0.13 -17.57 -17.18
CA MET A 33 0.48 -17.27 -15.77
C MET A 33 1.99 -17.36 -15.51
N VAL A 34 2.67 -18.35 -16.08
CA VAL A 34 4.13 -18.44 -16.01
C VAL A 34 4.78 -17.22 -16.66
N TYR A 35 4.33 -16.78 -17.82
CA TYR A 35 4.86 -15.57 -18.47
C TYR A 35 4.69 -14.31 -17.62
N LEU A 36 3.52 -14.15 -16.98
CA LEU A 36 3.28 -13.02 -16.08
C LEU A 36 4.24 -13.03 -14.87
N SER A 37 4.56 -14.22 -14.34
CA SER A 37 5.45 -14.37 -13.19
C SER A 37 6.94 -14.33 -13.54
N THR A 38 7.33 -14.70 -14.76
CA THR A 38 8.74 -14.76 -15.17
C THR A 38 9.24 -13.46 -15.79
N SER A 39 8.37 -12.73 -16.50
CA SER A 39 8.76 -11.48 -17.15
C SER A 39 8.93 -10.35 -16.13
N LYS A 40 10.14 -9.78 -16.04
CA LYS A 40 10.47 -8.66 -15.14
C LYS A 40 9.54 -7.46 -15.35
N ILE A 41 9.22 -7.13 -16.61
CA ILE A 41 8.37 -5.99 -16.95
C ILE A 41 6.95 -6.23 -16.47
N THR A 42 6.39 -7.42 -16.74
CA THR A 42 5.04 -7.78 -16.30
C THR A 42 4.94 -7.82 -14.78
N LEU A 43 5.97 -8.35 -14.11
CA LEU A 43 6.05 -8.39 -12.66
C LEU A 43 6.04 -6.97 -12.07
N VAL A 44 6.83 -6.03 -12.60
CA VAL A 44 6.85 -4.64 -12.13
C VAL A 44 5.49 -3.95 -12.33
N LEU A 45 4.82 -4.14 -13.47
CA LEU A 45 3.49 -3.57 -13.68
C LEU A 45 2.44 -4.17 -12.73
N LEU A 46 2.50 -5.48 -12.48
CA LEU A 46 1.61 -6.14 -11.52
C LEU A 46 1.87 -5.67 -10.08
N LEU A 47 3.13 -5.47 -9.69
CA LEU A 47 3.46 -4.91 -8.38
C LEU A 47 2.97 -3.47 -8.25
N ASN A 48 3.11 -2.67 -9.30
CA ASN A 48 2.57 -1.32 -9.33
C ASN A 48 1.05 -1.31 -9.10
N MET A 49 0.34 -2.20 -9.80
CA MET A 49 -1.10 -2.41 -9.58
C MET A 49 -1.40 -2.83 -8.13
N GLY A 50 -0.62 -3.77 -7.57
CA GLY A 50 -0.75 -4.20 -6.19
C GLY A 50 -0.64 -3.03 -5.19
N LEU A 51 0.32 -2.13 -5.40
CA LEU A 51 0.45 -0.91 -4.60
C LEU A 51 -0.76 0.02 -4.75
N VAL A 52 -1.30 0.19 -5.96
CA VAL A 52 -2.52 0.99 -6.20
C VAL A 52 -3.71 0.41 -5.43
N ILE A 53 -3.91 -0.91 -5.49
CA ILE A 53 -4.98 -1.59 -4.74
C ILE A 53 -4.81 -1.36 -3.24
N MET A 54 -3.59 -1.50 -2.72
CA MET A 54 -3.27 -1.23 -1.31
C MET A 54 -3.60 0.23 -0.92
N CYS A 55 -3.26 1.21 -1.76
CA CYS A 55 -3.61 2.60 -1.53
C CYS A 55 -5.13 2.85 -1.52
N ILE A 56 -5.88 2.19 -2.42
CA ILE A 56 -7.35 2.29 -2.46
C ILE A 56 -7.96 1.66 -1.20
N LEU A 57 -7.49 0.48 -0.79
CA LEU A 57 -7.92 -0.18 0.46
C LEU A 57 -7.65 0.72 1.67
N TRP A 58 -6.48 1.33 1.74
CA TRP A 58 -6.14 2.30 2.78
C TRP A 58 -7.10 3.49 2.80
N GLN A 59 -7.45 4.07 1.65
CA GLN A 59 -8.45 5.14 1.57
C GLN A 59 -9.83 4.67 1.99
N PHE A 60 -10.23 3.46 1.59
CA PHE A 60 -11.51 2.87 1.94
C PHE A 60 -11.63 2.66 3.45
N ILE A 61 -10.62 2.06 4.08
CA ILE A 61 -10.59 1.84 5.53
C ILE A 61 -10.59 3.18 6.27
N LYS A 62 -9.77 4.15 5.86
CA LYS A 62 -9.77 5.48 6.47
C LYS A 62 -11.14 6.15 6.38
N ARG A 63 -11.82 6.04 5.24
CA ARG A 63 -13.16 6.61 5.06
C ARG A 63 -14.22 5.89 5.89
N LEU A 64 -14.12 4.56 6.03
CA LEU A 64 -15.09 3.74 6.75
C LEU A 64 -14.99 3.91 8.27
N PHE A 65 -13.77 4.00 8.82
CA PHE A 65 -13.55 4.04 10.27
C PHE A 65 -13.35 5.45 10.86
N LEU A 66 -12.81 6.41 10.10
CA LEU A 66 -12.25 7.65 10.70
C LEU A 66 -12.79 8.97 10.17
N GLY A 67 -13.55 8.96 9.08
CA GLY A 67 -14.13 10.18 8.50
C GLY A 67 -13.07 11.21 8.09
N SER A 68 -13.26 12.48 8.46
CA SER A 68 -12.30 13.56 8.19
C SER A 68 -11.12 13.51 9.17
N LEU A 69 -9.91 13.29 8.65
CA LEU A 69 -8.69 13.43 9.43
C LEU A 69 -8.33 14.91 9.60
N ARG A 70 -7.90 15.27 10.81
CA ARG A 70 -7.39 16.61 11.12
C ARG A 70 -5.92 16.71 10.69
N GLU A 71 -5.46 17.91 10.32
CA GLU A 71 -4.08 18.13 9.85
C GLU A 71 -3.03 17.64 10.87
N ALA A 72 -3.28 17.86 12.16
CA ALA A 72 -2.40 17.40 13.25
C ALA A 72 -2.26 15.87 13.35
N GLU A 73 -3.30 15.10 12.95
CA GLU A 73 -3.24 13.63 12.93
C GLU A 73 -2.39 13.15 11.75
N VAL A 74 -2.52 13.81 10.60
CA VAL A 74 -1.76 13.50 9.39
C VAL A 74 -0.27 13.78 9.59
N GLU A 75 0.06 14.91 10.19
CA GLU A 75 1.46 15.31 10.43
C GLU A 75 2.16 14.31 11.36
N ARG A 76 1.53 13.95 12.49
CA ARG A 76 2.06 12.94 13.40
C ARG A 76 2.16 11.56 12.78
N LEU A 77 1.15 11.15 12.00
CA LEU A 77 1.18 9.87 11.29
C LEU A 77 2.34 9.84 10.29
N ASN A 78 2.58 10.94 9.58
CA ASN A 78 3.68 11.06 8.63
C ASN A 78 5.04 10.92 9.33
N GLU A 79 5.26 11.66 10.41
CA GLU A 79 6.50 11.54 11.19
C GLU A 79 6.74 10.12 11.71
N GLN A 80 5.71 9.48 12.26
CA GLN A 80 5.84 8.13 12.80
C GLN A 80 6.05 7.10 11.69
N SER A 81 5.33 7.23 10.58
CA SER A 81 5.53 6.37 9.41
C SER A 81 6.94 6.49 8.85
N TRP A 82 7.52 7.69 8.83
CA TRP A 82 8.88 7.91 8.35
C TRP A 82 9.92 7.27 9.28
N ARG A 83 9.77 7.43 10.61
CA ARG A 83 10.65 6.77 11.59
C ARG A 83 10.63 5.25 11.42
N GLU A 84 9.45 4.67 11.32
CA GLU A 84 9.25 3.23 11.25
C GLU A 84 9.71 2.64 9.91
N LEU A 85 9.52 3.38 8.82
CA LEU A 85 10.11 3.05 7.53
C LEU A 85 11.64 2.99 7.62
N MET A 86 12.27 3.99 8.26
CA MET A 86 13.72 4.00 8.43
C MET A 86 14.22 2.86 9.30
N GLU A 87 13.51 2.49 10.36
CA GLU A 87 13.84 1.33 11.20
C GLU A 87 13.77 0.01 10.42
N ILE A 88 12.74 -0.18 9.60
CA ILE A 88 12.61 -1.36 8.75
C ILE A 88 13.73 -1.39 7.70
N LEU A 89 14.02 -0.27 7.04
CA LEU A 89 15.12 -0.18 6.07
C LEU A 89 16.47 -0.51 6.73
N PHE A 90 16.71 0.02 7.92
CA PHE A 90 17.91 -0.26 8.70
C PHE A 90 18.03 -1.74 9.05
N ALA A 91 16.94 -2.36 9.53
CA ALA A 91 16.90 -3.79 9.83
C ALA A 91 17.22 -4.63 8.58
N ILE A 92 16.63 -4.30 7.42
CA ILE A 92 16.91 -5.01 6.17
C ILE A 92 18.39 -4.91 5.80
N THR A 93 19.00 -3.72 5.93
CA THR A 93 20.42 -3.53 5.62
C THR A 93 21.34 -4.29 6.57
N ILE A 94 21.03 -4.35 7.88
CA ILE A 94 21.84 -5.05 8.89
C ILE A 94 21.75 -6.56 8.72
N PHE A 95 20.52 -7.08 8.63
CA PHE A 95 20.29 -8.52 8.54
C PHE A 95 20.58 -9.08 7.15
N ARG A 96 20.91 -8.21 6.18
CA ARG A 96 21.17 -8.55 4.77
C ARG A 96 20.13 -9.54 4.24
N GLN A 97 18.87 -9.32 4.57
CA GLN A 97 17.80 -10.21 4.13
C GLN A 97 17.61 -10.12 2.62
N ASP A 98 17.26 -11.25 2.01
CA ASP A 98 16.91 -11.30 0.61
C ASP A 98 15.64 -10.47 0.35
N PHE A 99 15.78 -9.49 -0.55
CA PHE A 99 14.70 -8.61 -0.95
C PHE A 99 13.69 -9.38 -1.82
N SER A 100 12.77 -10.09 -1.18
CA SER A 100 11.70 -10.83 -1.85
C SER A 100 10.45 -9.97 -2.01
N VAL A 101 9.69 -10.24 -3.08
CA VAL A 101 8.38 -9.61 -3.32
C VAL A 101 7.44 -9.86 -2.14
N THR A 102 7.46 -11.08 -1.59
CA THR A 102 6.65 -11.47 -0.43
C THR A 102 7.02 -10.65 0.80
N PHE A 103 8.31 -10.47 1.06
CA PHE A 103 8.78 -9.66 2.18
C PHE A 103 8.31 -8.20 2.05
N LEU A 104 8.43 -7.59 0.86
CA LEU A 104 7.94 -6.24 0.60
C LEU A 104 6.42 -6.13 0.84
N ALA A 105 5.65 -7.12 0.39
CA ALA A 105 4.21 -7.17 0.62
C ALA A 105 3.88 -7.28 2.13
N MET A 106 4.63 -8.09 2.89
CA MET A 106 4.46 -8.22 4.34
C MET A 106 4.77 -6.90 5.06
N VAL A 107 5.90 -6.25 4.75
CA VAL A 107 6.28 -4.95 5.31
C VAL A 107 5.23 -3.89 5.02
N THR A 108 4.77 -3.81 3.77
CA THR A 108 3.75 -2.83 3.34
C THR A 108 2.45 -3.06 4.10
N THR A 109 2.02 -4.32 4.22
CA THR A 109 0.80 -4.69 4.97
C THR A 109 0.94 -4.37 6.46
N LEU A 110 2.09 -4.66 7.05
CA LEU A 110 2.39 -4.36 8.45
C LEU A 110 2.31 -2.86 8.72
N LEU A 111 2.92 -2.02 7.87
CA LEU A 111 2.85 -0.56 7.98
C LEU A 111 1.43 -0.03 7.84
N LEU A 112 0.61 -0.61 6.96
CA LEU A 112 -0.81 -0.27 6.84
C LEU A 112 -1.59 -0.58 8.13
N ILE A 113 -1.39 -1.76 8.72
CA ILE A 113 -2.06 -2.11 9.98
C ILE A 113 -1.58 -1.21 11.12
N LYS A 114 -0.26 -0.99 11.23
CA LYS A 114 0.34 -0.15 12.29
C LYS A 114 -0.17 1.29 12.22
N SER A 115 -0.27 1.84 11.01
CA SER A 115 -0.78 3.19 10.80
C SER A 115 -2.27 3.33 11.12
N LEU A 116 -3.10 2.31 10.85
CA LEU A 116 -4.49 2.28 11.34
C LEU A 116 -4.55 2.22 12.87
N HIS A 117 -3.68 1.40 13.48
CA HIS A 117 -3.64 1.25 14.94
C HIS A 117 -3.25 2.55 15.65
N TRP A 118 -2.21 3.25 15.19
CA TRP A 118 -1.81 4.56 15.75
C TRP A 118 -2.92 5.59 15.62
N LEU A 119 -3.62 5.58 14.48
CA LEU A 119 -4.70 6.51 14.22
C LEU A 119 -5.89 6.23 15.15
N ALA A 120 -6.21 4.96 15.43
CA ALA A 120 -7.22 4.58 16.42
C ALA A 120 -6.81 5.00 17.84
N GLN A 121 -5.56 4.77 18.25
CA GLN A 121 -5.03 5.21 19.54
C GLN A 121 -5.17 6.73 19.73
N LYS A 122 -4.88 7.53 18.69
CA LYS A 122 -5.01 8.99 18.74
C LYS A 122 -6.44 9.47 18.87
N ARG A 123 -7.41 8.77 18.27
CA ARG A 123 -8.83 9.08 18.47
C ARG A 123 -9.28 8.79 19.89
N VAL A 124 -8.82 7.68 20.49
CA VAL A 124 -9.10 7.36 21.90
C VAL A 124 -8.51 8.43 22.82
N GLU A 125 -7.24 8.79 22.64
CA GLU A 125 -6.57 9.85 23.41
C GLU A 125 -7.29 11.20 23.26
N TYR A 126 -7.80 11.53 22.06
CA TYR A 126 -8.59 12.74 21.85
C TYR A 126 -9.91 12.74 22.63
N ILE A 127 -10.62 11.61 22.66
CA ILE A 127 -11.87 11.47 23.42
C ILE A 127 -11.61 11.58 24.92
N GLU A 128 -10.49 11.05 25.42
CA GLU A 128 -10.12 11.13 26.83
C GLU A 128 -9.66 12.53 27.26
N THR A 129 -9.00 13.28 26.36
CA THR A 129 -8.43 14.60 26.67
C THR A 129 -9.37 15.77 26.36
N THR A 130 -10.47 15.55 25.64
CA THR A 130 -11.52 16.54 25.53
C THR A 130 -12.44 16.43 26.74
N PRO A 131 -12.47 17.43 27.65
CA PRO A 131 -13.44 17.41 28.73
C PRO A 131 -14.83 17.37 28.10
N SER A 132 -15.60 16.34 28.39
CA SER A 132 -17.04 16.37 28.18
C SER A 132 -17.57 17.55 28.97
N VAL A 133 -17.83 18.66 28.29
CA VAL A 133 -18.68 19.74 28.81
C VAL A 133 -20.08 19.16 28.92
N ASN A 134 -20.31 18.44 30.02
CA ASN A 134 -21.62 18.30 30.65
C ASN A 134 -21.68 19.29 31.80
#